data_AF-A0A7W3RAD2-F1
#
_entry.id   AF-A0A7W3RAD2-F1
#
_cell.length_a   1.000
_cell.length_b   1.000
_cell.length_c   1.000
_cell.angle_alpha   90.00
_cell.angle_beta   90.00
_cell.angle_gamma   90.00
#
_symmetry.space_group_name_H-M   'P 1'
#
loop_
_entity.id
_entity.type
_entity.pdbx_description
1 polymer ?
#
loop_
_entity_poly.entity_id
_entity_poly.type
_entity_poly.pdbx_seq_one_letter_code
_entity_poly.pdbx_strand_id
1 'polypeptide(L)'
;MPLPPTSGPADRVHDLVGIGFGPSNLALAIALREHNAATAEGDRLDAVFFEKQPAFGWHRGMLIDGATMQVSFLKDLVTMRNPASEFTFLQYLKARGRLVDFINHKTMFPTRVEFHDYLEWAAERFTDQVRYGAEVVAVRPVPGDGPVEAVEVVVRHAGRSDELVTHRARNLVIAAGLEPVLPPGVVAGERVWHSHELLHRAGALREPRRLLVVGAGQSGAEVTEYLHRTFPSAEVCAIFTKYGYTPADDSAFANRIFDPEAVDHFYAAPEDVKRMLLDYHHSTNYSVVDLDLIDELYRRVYQEKVTGEQRLRILNVSRIAELDAGPAGVRAVVEFLPTGERAVLEADAIVYATGYRPGDPAALLGEVAEHCLRLPGGGLRVERDYRVATTEHVRCGIYLQGPTEHTHGLTSTLLSNTALRVGEIVESVVAARTAAAPSPYALSG
;
A
#
# COMPACT_ATOMS: atom_id res chain seq x y z
N MET A 1 3.10 19.68 -22.69
CA MET A 1 4.38 19.80 -23.42
C MET A 1 4.80 18.39 -23.81
N PRO A 2 5.14 18.08 -25.06
CA PRO A 2 5.61 16.75 -25.43
C PRO A 2 6.93 16.45 -24.69
N LEU A 3 7.04 15.26 -24.09
CA LEU A 3 8.27 14.80 -23.44
C LEU A 3 9.37 14.62 -24.50
N PRO A 4 10.65 14.89 -24.17
CA PRO A 4 11.76 14.79 -25.11
C PRO A 4 11.99 13.36 -25.63
N PRO A 5 12.70 13.20 -26.77
CA PRO A 5 13.02 11.88 -27.33
C PRO A 5 13.87 11.04 -26.35
N THR A 6 13.58 9.74 -26.31
CA THR A 6 14.16 8.77 -25.37
C THR A 6 15.35 8.04 -25.98
N SER A 7 16.28 7.59 -25.14
CA SER A 7 17.42 6.74 -25.54
C SER A 7 17.49 5.49 -24.68
N GLY A 8 17.33 4.30 -25.30
CA GLY A 8 17.39 2.99 -24.65
C GLY A 8 17.29 1.84 -25.67
N PRO A 9 17.62 0.58 -25.32
CA PRO A 9 17.68 -0.53 -26.27
C PRO A 9 16.26 -0.90 -26.74
N ALA A 10 15.85 -0.32 -27.87
CA ALA A 10 14.48 -0.40 -28.39
C ALA A 10 14.01 -1.80 -28.84
N ASP A 11 14.87 -2.82 -28.76
CA ASP A 11 14.62 -4.12 -29.39
C ASP A 11 14.07 -5.20 -28.43
N ARG A 12 14.25 -5.07 -27.11
CA ARG A 12 13.74 -6.08 -26.15
C ARG A 12 12.36 -5.71 -25.65
N VAL A 13 11.38 -6.58 -25.91
CA VAL A 13 10.03 -6.50 -25.34
C VAL A 13 9.95 -7.49 -24.19
N HIS A 14 9.75 -6.99 -22.97
CA HIS A 14 9.54 -7.82 -21.78
C HIS A 14 8.16 -8.48 -21.82
N ASP A 15 8.02 -9.68 -21.26
CA ASP A 15 6.71 -10.28 -21.06
C ASP A 15 5.91 -9.49 -20.02
N LEU A 16 6.59 -8.97 -18.99
CA LEU A 16 5.96 -8.24 -17.89
C LEU A 16 6.82 -7.06 -17.39
N VAL A 17 6.20 -5.90 -17.22
CA VAL A 17 6.78 -4.77 -16.46
C VAL A 17 5.94 -4.50 -15.22
N GLY A 18 6.57 -4.45 -14.05
CA GLY A 18 5.93 -4.04 -12.79
C GLY A 18 6.23 -2.59 -12.43
N ILE A 19 5.20 -1.80 -12.14
CA ILE A 19 5.31 -0.42 -11.62
C ILE A 19 5.20 -0.46 -10.10
N GLY A 20 6.27 -0.02 -9.41
CA GLY A 20 6.44 -0.12 -7.97
C GLY A 20 7.07 -1.45 -7.56
N PHE A 21 7.81 -1.46 -6.45
CA PHE A 21 8.40 -2.68 -5.88
C PHE A 21 8.20 -2.77 -4.36
N GLY A 22 6.96 -2.51 -3.92
CA GLY A 22 6.48 -2.87 -2.59
C GLY A 22 6.09 -4.35 -2.47
N PRO A 23 5.46 -4.78 -1.36
CA PRO A 23 5.13 -6.17 -1.09
C PRO A 23 4.38 -6.90 -2.22
N SER A 24 3.43 -6.22 -2.87
CA SER A 24 2.63 -6.80 -3.97
C SER A 24 3.48 -7.24 -5.17
N ASN A 25 4.38 -6.37 -5.66
CA ASN A 25 5.23 -6.70 -6.81
C ASN A 25 6.44 -7.56 -6.39
N LEU A 26 6.88 -7.48 -5.13
CA LEU A 26 7.85 -8.44 -4.60
C LEU A 26 7.29 -9.86 -4.55
N ALA A 27 6.04 -10.04 -4.09
CA ALA A 27 5.35 -11.32 -4.14
C ALA A 27 5.16 -11.82 -5.59
N LEU A 28 4.88 -10.91 -6.53
CA LEU A 28 4.80 -11.25 -7.96
C LEU A 28 6.15 -11.72 -8.51
N ALA A 29 7.25 -11.06 -8.15
CA ALA A 29 8.59 -11.50 -8.53
C ALA A 29 8.90 -12.90 -7.98
N ILE A 30 8.49 -13.20 -6.74
CA ILE A 30 8.60 -14.55 -6.15
C ILE A 30 7.77 -15.56 -6.96
N ALA A 31 6.51 -15.27 -7.27
CA ALA A 31 5.65 -16.16 -8.04
C ALA A 31 6.20 -16.44 -9.45
N LEU A 32 6.71 -15.41 -10.13
CA LEU A 32 7.38 -15.55 -11.43
C LEU A 32 8.65 -16.40 -11.36
N ARG A 33 9.44 -16.25 -10.29
CA ARG A 33 10.64 -17.09 -10.07
C ARG A 33 10.28 -18.55 -9.84
N GLU A 34 9.28 -18.84 -9.02
CA GLU A 34 8.78 -20.20 -8.78
C GLU A 34 8.23 -20.82 -10.07
N HIS A 35 7.46 -20.06 -10.85
CA HIS A 35 6.99 -20.48 -12.16
C HIS A 35 8.17 -20.81 -13.11
N ASN A 36 9.11 -19.88 -13.28
CA ASN A 36 10.26 -20.05 -14.18
C ASN A 36 11.19 -21.21 -13.75
N ALA A 37 11.24 -21.55 -12.47
CA ALA A 37 12.00 -22.69 -11.96
C ALA A 37 11.37 -24.04 -12.34
N ALA A 38 10.03 -24.08 -12.48
CA ALA A 38 9.28 -25.27 -12.88
C ALA A 38 9.05 -25.38 -14.42
N THR A 39 9.42 -24.35 -15.17
CA THR A 39 9.13 -24.20 -16.60
C THR A 39 10.41 -24.35 -17.45
N ALA A 40 10.27 -24.94 -18.64
CA ALA A 40 11.36 -25.08 -19.62
C ALA A 40 11.90 -23.69 -20.04
N GLU A 41 13.19 -23.62 -20.41
CA GLU A 41 13.87 -22.33 -20.64
C GLU A 41 13.17 -21.42 -21.66
N GLY A 42 12.63 -21.98 -22.75
CA GLY A 42 11.90 -21.22 -23.78
C GLY A 42 10.54 -20.69 -23.34
N ASP A 43 9.97 -21.23 -22.27
CA ASP A 43 8.64 -20.88 -21.76
C ASP A 43 8.70 -19.98 -20.52
N ARG A 44 9.91 -19.64 -20.05
CA ARG A 44 10.11 -18.69 -18.96
C ARG A 44 9.60 -17.31 -19.33
N LEU A 45 9.09 -16.59 -18.34
CA LEU A 45 8.63 -15.21 -18.47
C LEU A 45 9.74 -14.22 -18.13
N ASP A 46 9.98 -13.27 -19.03
CA ASP A 46 10.88 -12.15 -18.82
C ASP A 46 10.17 -10.99 -18.10
N ALA A 47 10.67 -10.60 -16.93
CA ALA A 47 10.05 -9.55 -16.12
C ALA A 47 11.06 -8.56 -15.54
N VAL A 48 10.70 -7.28 -15.53
CA VAL A 48 11.44 -6.19 -14.90
C VAL A 48 10.52 -5.29 -14.06
N PHE A 49 11.02 -4.79 -12.94
CA PHE A 49 10.29 -3.94 -12.01
C PHE A 49 10.97 -2.59 -11.82
N PHE A 50 10.19 -1.51 -11.73
CA PHE A 50 10.69 -0.15 -11.52
C PHE A 50 10.17 0.43 -10.21
N GLU A 51 11.07 0.92 -9.36
CA GLU A 51 10.75 1.51 -8.06
C GLU A 51 11.38 2.89 -7.93
N LYS A 52 10.57 3.89 -7.56
CA LYS A 52 11.01 5.29 -7.44
C LYS A 52 11.95 5.50 -6.25
N GLN A 53 11.80 4.73 -5.17
CA GLN A 53 12.69 4.79 -4.02
C GLN A 53 14.10 4.28 -4.41
N PRO A 54 15.17 4.84 -3.81
CA PRO A 54 16.55 4.45 -4.13
C PRO A 54 16.91 3.03 -3.65
N ALA A 55 16.10 2.43 -2.79
CA ALA A 55 16.21 1.05 -2.31
C ALA A 55 14.83 0.55 -1.89
N PHE A 56 14.69 -0.76 -1.61
CA PHE A 56 13.46 -1.29 -1.03
C PHE A 56 13.10 -0.54 0.26
N GLY A 57 11.82 -0.27 0.48
CA GLY A 57 11.35 0.38 1.70
C GLY A 57 9.84 0.30 1.84
N TRP A 58 9.36 -0.23 2.97
CA TRP A 58 7.94 -0.40 3.25
C TRP A 58 7.52 0.41 4.48
N HIS A 59 6.77 1.50 4.24
CA HIS A 59 6.25 2.42 5.27
C HIS A 59 7.27 2.88 6.33
N ARG A 60 8.51 3.18 5.91
CA ARG A 60 9.64 3.50 6.81
C ARG A 60 9.35 4.62 7.81
N GLY A 61 8.58 5.64 7.43
CA GLY A 61 8.20 6.72 8.34
C GLY A 61 7.21 6.33 9.43
N MET A 62 6.67 5.11 9.42
CA MET A 62 5.77 4.53 10.42
C MET A 62 6.30 3.22 11.03
N LEU A 63 7.59 2.88 10.87
CA LEU A 63 8.23 1.74 11.55
C LEU A 63 8.51 2.05 13.04
N ILE A 64 7.45 2.45 13.75
CA ILE A 64 7.49 2.77 15.18
C ILE A 64 7.91 1.51 15.94
N ASP A 65 8.87 1.67 16.85
CA ASP A 65 9.35 0.59 17.70
C ASP A 65 8.21 0.03 18.58
N GLY A 66 8.08 -1.29 18.60
CA GLY A 66 7.01 -2.03 19.26
C GLY A 66 5.73 -2.22 18.42
N ALA A 67 5.57 -1.53 17.28
CA ALA A 67 4.37 -1.69 16.47
C ALA A 67 4.32 -3.08 15.80
N THR A 68 3.17 -3.73 15.87
CA THR A 68 2.95 -5.10 15.38
C THR A 68 2.26 -5.10 14.02
N MET A 69 2.46 -6.20 13.28
CA MET A 69 1.67 -6.50 12.09
C MET A 69 0.22 -6.78 12.50
N GLN A 70 -0.73 -6.28 11.72
CA GLN A 70 -2.17 -6.53 11.90
C GLN A 70 -2.63 -7.84 11.21
N VAL A 71 -1.67 -8.67 10.82
CA VAL A 71 -1.90 -9.89 10.05
C VAL A 71 -0.94 -10.98 10.52
N SER A 72 -1.43 -12.22 10.54
CA SER A 72 -0.62 -13.39 10.85
C SER A 72 0.61 -13.48 9.93
N PHE A 73 1.76 -13.88 10.47
CA PHE A 73 2.97 -14.13 9.66
C PHE A 73 2.77 -15.20 8.57
N LEU A 74 1.74 -16.06 8.67
CA LEU A 74 1.40 -17.04 7.63
C LEU A 74 0.74 -16.41 6.39
N LYS A 75 0.26 -15.16 6.50
CA LYS A 75 -0.15 -14.32 5.36
C LYS A 75 1.05 -13.49 4.87
N ASP A 76 2.19 -14.17 4.69
CA ASP A 76 3.38 -13.60 4.07
C ASP A 76 3.25 -13.52 2.53
N LEU A 77 4.36 -13.34 1.82
CA LEU A 77 4.36 -13.17 0.36
C LEU A 77 4.03 -14.44 -0.43
N VAL A 78 4.02 -15.62 0.20
CA VAL A 78 4.02 -16.89 -0.54
C VAL A 78 3.33 -18.07 0.16
N THR A 79 3.32 -18.16 1.49
CA THR A 79 2.91 -19.35 2.26
C THR A 79 1.54 -19.88 1.87
N MET A 80 0.55 -19.01 1.65
CA MET A 80 -0.80 -19.43 1.23
C MET A 80 -0.86 -20.01 -0.19
N ARG A 81 0.11 -19.71 -1.05
CA ARG A 81 0.26 -20.29 -2.40
C ARG A 81 1.19 -21.51 -2.39
N ASN A 82 2.33 -21.39 -1.72
CA ASN A 82 3.37 -22.41 -1.66
C ASN A 82 4.06 -22.40 -0.27
N PRO A 83 3.61 -23.24 0.68
CA PRO A 83 4.19 -23.30 2.03
C PRO A 83 5.62 -23.88 2.05
N ALA A 84 6.07 -24.51 0.95
CA ALA A 84 7.43 -25.03 0.81
C ALA A 84 8.42 -24.02 0.19
N SER A 85 7.95 -22.81 -0.11
CA SER A 85 8.78 -21.78 -0.75
C SER A 85 9.98 -21.40 0.12
N GLU A 86 11.11 -21.11 -0.52
CA GLU A 86 12.28 -20.54 0.15
C GLU A 86 12.04 -19.10 0.65
N PHE A 87 10.94 -18.46 0.24
CA PHE A 87 10.58 -17.08 0.59
C PHE A 87 9.53 -16.98 1.70
N THR A 88 9.17 -18.08 2.37
CA THR A 88 8.28 -18.01 3.53
C THR A 88 8.93 -17.23 4.68
N PHE A 89 8.11 -16.62 5.54
CA PHE A 89 8.58 -15.94 6.75
C PHE A 89 9.36 -16.89 7.67
N LEU A 90 8.97 -18.18 7.70
CA LEU A 90 9.70 -19.21 8.45
C LEU A 90 11.11 -19.46 7.92
N GLN A 91 11.30 -19.46 6.59
CA GLN A 91 12.62 -19.59 5.97
C GLN A 91 13.48 -18.37 6.23
N TYR A 92 12.88 -17.18 6.29
CA TYR A 92 13.54 -15.96 6.74
C TYR A 92 14.00 -16.04 8.20
N LEU A 93 13.12 -16.43 9.13
CA LEU A 93 13.46 -16.60 10.54
C LEU A 93 14.61 -17.59 10.71
N LYS A 94 14.59 -18.69 9.95
CA LYS A 94 15.68 -19.67 9.92
C LYS A 94 16.98 -19.05 9.41
N ALA A 95 16.93 -18.31 8.30
CA ALA A 95 18.10 -17.64 7.72
C ALA A 95 18.70 -16.57 8.64
N ARG A 96 17.88 -15.89 9.45
CA ARG A 96 18.31 -14.91 10.47
C ARG A 96 18.71 -15.55 11.80
N GLY A 97 18.60 -16.88 11.95
CA GLY A 97 18.91 -17.58 13.20
C GLY A 97 17.92 -17.31 14.33
N ARG A 98 16.74 -16.75 14.05
CA ARG A 98 15.72 -16.34 15.04
C ARG A 98 14.52 -17.28 15.16
N LEU A 99 14.49 -18.37 14.38
CA LEU A 99 13.33 -19.28 14.34
C LEU A 99 12.97 -19.86 15.72
N VAL A 100 13.96 -20.33 16.48
CA VAL A 100 13.72 -20.90 17.82
C VAL A 100 13.20 -19.84 18.78
N ASP A 101 13.75 -18.63 18.72
CA ASP A 101 13.32 -17.50 19.56
C ASP A 101 11.88 -17.08 19.23
N PHE A 102 11.54 -17.01 17.95
CA PHE A 102 10.19 -16.68 17.49
C PHE A 102 9.15 -17.72 17.95
N ILE A 103 9.50 -19.02 17.89
CA ILE A 103 8.66 -20.11 18.42
C ILE A 103 8.43 -19.92 19.92
N ASN A 104 9.48 -19.61 20.67
CA ASN A 104 9.38 -19.36 22.11
C ASN A 104 8.58 -18.10 22.45
N HIS A 105 8.58 -17.10 21.56
CA HIS A 105 7.81 -15.88 21.72
C HIS A 105 6.29 -16.11 21.61
N LYS A 106 5.85 -17.17 20.92
CA LYS A 106 4.43 -17.59 20.81
C LYS A 106 3.49 -16.50 20.28
N THR A 107 3.99 -15.61 19.43
CA THR A 107 3.17 -14.62 18.73
C THR A 107 2.81 -15.07 17.32
N MET A 108 1.64 -14.66 16.82
CA MET A 108 1.28 -14.77 15.40
C MET A 108 1.57 -13.47 14.63
N PHE A 109 1.85 -12.38 15.34
CA PHE A 109 1.95 -11.03 14.82
C PHE A 109 3.38 -10.50 15.04
N PRO A 110 4.29 -10.65 14.06
CA PRO A 110 5.63 -10.10 14.17
C PRO A 110 5.59 -8.58 14.26
N THR A 111 6.68 -7.96 14.71
CA THR A 111 6.78 -6.49 14.65
C THR A 111 6.83 -6.01 13.21
N ARG A 112 6.38 -4.78 12.93
CA ARG A 112 6.52 -4.17 11.59
C ARG A 112 7.98 -4.03 11.18
N VAL A 113 8.88 -3.83 12.15
CA VAL A 113 10.34 -3.80 11.92
C VAL A 113 10.83 -5.17 11.44
N GLU A 114 10.44 -6.26 12.12
CA GLU A 114 10.83 -7.62 11.70
C GLU A 114 10.21 -8.02 10.36
N PHE A 115 8.97 -7.62 10.09
CA PHE A 115 8.33 -7.88 8.81
C PHE A 115 8.97 -7.05 7.68
N HIS A 116 9.38 -5.81 7.95
CA HIS A 116 10.19 -5.02 7.00
C HIS A 116 11.54 -5.69 6.69
N ASP A 117 12.26 -6.20 7.70
CA ASP A 117 13.52 -6.98 7.50
C ASP A 117 13.26 -8.25 6.67
N TYR A 118 12.12 -8.92 6.84
CA TYR A 118 11.70 -10.04 5.99
C TYR A 118 11.52 -9.61 4.52
N LEU A 119 10.85 -8.49 4.28
CA LEU A 119 10.62 -7.98 2.94
C LEU A 119 11.93 -7.54 2.27
N GLU A 120 12.83 -6.88 3.01
CA GLU A 120 14.17 -6.51 2.51
C GLU A 120 14.98 -7.76 2.16
N TRP A 121 15.03 -8.75 3.06
CA TRP A 121 15.69 -10.04 2.83
C TRP A 121 15.17 -10.76 1.57
N ALA A 122 13.86 -10.70 1.32
CA ALA A 122 13.29 -11.26 0.10
C ALA A 122 13.69 -10.44 -1.14
N ALA A 123 13.61 -9.11 -1.07
CA ALA A 123 13.93 -8.19 -2.16
C ALA A 123 15.40 -8.25 -2.61
N GLU A 124 16.34 -8.48 -1.69
CA GLU A 124 17.78 -8.63 -1.98
C GLU A 124 18.07 -9.70 -3.05
N ARG A 125 17.19 -10.70 -3.19
CA ARG A 125 17.34 -11.78 -4.18
C ARG A 125 16.87 -11.43 -5.59
N PHE A 126 16.33 -10.22 -5.80
CA PHE A 126 15.75 -9.77 -7.08
C PHE A 126 16.48 -8.56 -7.67
N THR A 127 17.72 -8.29 -7.25
CA THR A 127 18.53 -7.14 -7.69
C THR A 127 18.78 -7.10 -9.20
N ASP A 128 18.71 -8.24 -9.89
CA ASP A 128 18.77 -8.37 -11.33
C ASP A 128 17.47 -7.98 -12.05
N GLN A 129 16.33 -8.10 -11.37
CA GLN A 129 14.99 -7.87 -11.91
C GLN A 129 14.38 -6.51 -11.52
N VAL A 130 14.85 -5.86 -10.45
CA VAL A 130 14.38 -4.54 -10.01
C VAL A 130 15.34 -3.42 -10.44
N ARG A 131 14.79 -2.25 -10.74
CA ARG A 131 15.50 -0.99 -10.95
C ARG A 131 14.99 0.03 -9.94
N TYR A 132 15.80 0.29 -8.91
CA TYR A 132 15.54 1.34 -7.92
C TYR A 132 15.92 2.72 -8.43
N GLY A 133 15.40 3.77 -7.80
CA GLY A 133 15.57 5.14 -8.24
C GLY A 133 15.05 5.35 -9.67
N ALA A 134 14.02 4.60 -10.07
CA ALA A 134 13.47 4.58 -11.41
C ALA A 134 11.95 4.79 -11.33
N GLU A 135 11.51 6.01 -11.57
CA GLU A 135 10.11 6.40 -11.52
C GLU A 135 9.45 6.21 -12.88
N VAL A 136 8.39 5.41 -12.95
CA VAL A 136 7.56 5.34 -14.15
C VAL A 136 6.66 6.56 -14.19
N VAL A 137 6.81 7.37 -15.25
CA VAL A 137 6.13 8.66 -15.39
C VAL A 137 5.06 8.68 -16.48
N ALA A 138 5.08 7.71 -17.39
CA ALA A 138 4.06 7.53 -18.41
C ALA A 138 4.08 6.11 -18.99
N VAL A 139 2.92 5.68 -19.50
CA VAL A 139 2.74 4.50 -20.33
C VAL A 139 2.07 4.93 -21.62
N ARG A 140 2.52 4.40 -22.76
CA ARG A 140 2.03 4.73 -24.09
C ARG A 140 1.85 3.47 -24.92
N PRO A 141 0.95 3.44 -25.90
CA PRO A 141 0.91 2.33 -26.85
C PRO A 141 2.21 2.30 -27.68
N VAL A 142 2.73 1.10 -27.99
CA VAL A 142 3.75 0.97 -29.04
C VAL A 142 3.08 1.31 -30.39
N PRO A 143 3.66 2.22 -31.21
CA PRO A 143 3.04 2.60 -32.49
C PRO A 143 2.86 1.41 -33.45
N GLY A 144 1.70 1.33 -34.10
CA GLY A 144 1.38 0.35 -35.14
C GLY A 144 -0.04 0.53 -35.68
N ASP A 145 -0.33 -0.06 -36.84
CA ASP A 145 -1.64 0.05 -37.52
C ASP A 145 -2.72 -0.90 -36.96
N GLY A 146 -2.33 -1.77 -36.02
CA GLY A 146 -3.18 -2.80 -35.42
C GLY A 146 -3.50 -2.55 -33.93
N PRO A 147 -4.16 -3.50 -33.26
CA PRO A 147 -4.41 -3.41 -31.83
C PRO A 147 -3.09 -3.32 -31.03
N VAL A 148 -3.13 -2.64 -29.90
CA VAL A 148 -1.98 -2.44 -29.00
C VAL A 148 -1.59 -3.77 -28.35
N GLU A 149 -0.56 -4.42 -28.89
CA GLU A 149 -0.03 -5.69 -28.36
C GLU A 149 1.06 -5.50 -27.29
N ALA A 150 1.65 -4.30 -27.23
CA ALA A 150 2.66 -3.92 -26.26
C ALA A 150 2.58 -2.43 -25.94
N VAL A 151 3.08 -2.07 -24.76
CA VAL A 151 3.17 -0.67 -24.30
C VAL A 151 4.61 -0.24 -24.10
N GLU A 152 4.87 1.04 -24.31
CA GLU A 152 6.08 1.75 -23.93
C GLU A 152 5.93 2.31 -22.52
N VAL A 153 6.79 1.86 -21.60
CA VAL A 153 6.90 2.32 -20.22
C VAL A 153 8.03 3.33 -20.14
N VAL A 154 7.68 4.58 -19.84
CA VAL A 154 8.61 5.72 -19.79
C VAL A 154 9.08 5.91 -18.35
N VAL A 155 10.39 5.80 -18.16
CA VAL A 155 11.06 5.79 -16.87
C VAL A 155 11.97 7.00 -16.73
N ARG A 156 11.91 7.64 -15.57
CA ARG A 156 12.81 8.72 -15.16
C ARG A 156 13.73 8.21 -14.06
N HIS A 157 15.04 8.34 -14.25
CA HIS A 157 16.01 7.96 -13.22
C HIS A 157 16.28 9.09 -12.24
N ALA A 158 16.38 8.74 -10.96
CA ALA A 158 16.72 9.66 -9.89
C ALA A 158 18.07 10.34 -10.17
N GLY A 159 18.10 11.68 -10.05
CA GLY A 159 19.29 12.48 -10.33
C GLY A 159 19.55 12.79 -11.82
N ARG A 160 18.68 12.35 -12.74
CA ARG A 160 18.76 12.67 -14.17
C ARG A 160 17.39 13.12 -14.70
N SER A 161 16.96 14.33 -14.34
CA SER A 161 15.62 14.84 -14.68
C SER A 161 15.32 14.88 -16.18
N ASP A 162 16.36 14.98 -17.01
CA ASP A 162 16.23 15.26 -18.44
C ASP A 162 16.36 14.01 -19.31
N GLU A 163 16.76 12.87 -18.74
CA GLU A 163 16.95 11.60 -19.46
C GLU A 163 15.78 10.64 -19.17
N LEU A 164 14.93 10.44 -20.17
CA LEU A 164 13.86 9.45 -20.12
C LEU A 164 14.29 8.19 -20.88
N VAL A 165 14.11 7.05 -20.23
CA VAL A 165 14.39 5.72 -20.81
C VAL A 165 13.06 5.02 -21.05
N THR A 166 12.92 4.38 -22.21
CA THR A 166 11.72 3.64 -22.58
C THR A 166 11.99 2.15 -22.55
N HIS A 167 11.07 1.40 -21.96
CA HIS A 167 11.02 -0.06 -21.99
C HIS A 167 9.73 -0.53 -22.67
N ARG A 168 9.74 -1.68 -23.34
CA ARG A 168 8.54 -2.27 -23.95
C ARG A 168 8.06 -3.47 -23.16
N ALA A 169 6.74 -3.61 -23.02
CA ALA A 169 6.13 -4.73 -22.31
C ALA A 169 4.85 -5.23 -22.96
N ARG A 170 4.66 -6.56 -22.97
CA ARG A 170 3.39 -7.20 -23.34
C ARG A 170 2.35 -7.15 -22.22
N ASN A 171 2.81 -7.13 -20.98
CA ASN A 171 1.95 -7.01 -19.80
C ASN A 171 2.50 -5.96 -18.84
N LEU A 172 1.60 -5.20 -18.22
CA LEU A 172 1.90 -4.21 -17.20
C LEU A 172 1.21 -4.59 -15.90
N VAL A 173 1.93 -4.55 -14.78
CA VAL A 173 1.35 -4.71 -13.44
C VAL A 173 1.55 -3.44 -12.64
N ILE A 174 0.45 -2.76 -12.30
CA ILE A 174 0.46 -1.50 -11.56
C ILE A 174 0.26 -1.79 -10.08
N ALA A 175 1.31 -1.58 -9.28
CA ALA A 175 1.31 -1.74 -7.83
C ALA A 175 1.93 -0.50 -7.14
N ALA A 176 1.46 0.68 -7.52
CA ALA A 176 2.02 1.96 -7.08
C ALA A 176 1.72 2.34 -5.61
N GLY A 177 0.95 1.52 -4.89
CA GLY A 177 0.58 1.74 -3.49
C GLY A 177 -0.54 2.77 -3.31
N LEU A 178 -0.72 3.21 -2.06
CA LEU A 178 -1.72 4.20 -1.67
C LEU A 178 -1.09 5.58 -1.49
N GLU A 179 -1.85 6.62 -1.79
CA GLU A 179 -1.45 8.02 -1.62
C GLU A 179 -1.91 8.56 -0.26
N PRO A 180 -1.05 9.24 0.51
CA PRO A 180 -1.45 9.87 1.77
C PRO A 180 -2.51 10.95 1.54
N VAL A 181 -3.54 10.98 2.38
CA VAL A 181 -4.65 11.93 2.25
C VAL A 181 -4.56 12.98 3.34
N LEU A 182 -4.50 14.25 2.94
CA LEU A 182 -4.72 15.38 3.84
C LEU A 182 -6.13 15.95 3.63
N PRO A 183 -6.77 16.51 4.68
CA PRO A 183 -8.05 17.19 4.52
C PRO A 183 -7.98 18.34 3.49
N PRO A 184 -9.09 18.66 2.80
CA PRO A 184 -9.12 19.77 1.85
C PRO A 184 -8.62 21.09 2.46
N GLY A 185 -7.75 21.79 1.74
CA GLY A 185 -7.14 23.04 2.18
C GLY A 185 -5.91 22.89 3.07
N VAL A 186 -5.59 21.68 3.54
CA VAL A 186 -4.36 21.41 4.31
C VAL A 186 -3.23 21.05 3.35
N VAL A 187 -2.09 21.75 3.47
CA VAL A 187 -0.89 21.52 2.66
C VAL A 187 0.22 21.01 3.58
N ALA A 188 0.88 19.92 3.18
CA ALA A 188 2.04 19.41 3.90
C ALA A 188 3.16 20.45 3.91
N GLY A 189 3.89 20.53 5.02
CA GLY A 189 4.94 21.53 5.22
C GLY A 189 5.87 21.15 6.34
N GLU A 190 6.79 22.04 6.74
CA GLU A 190 7.79 21.75 7.77
C GLU A 190 7.17 21.27 9.10
N ARG A 191 5.98 21.76 9.46
CA ARG A 191 5.27 21.47 10.72
C ARG A 191 3.90 20.81 10.53
N VAL A 192 3.51 20.53 9.29
CA VAL A 192 2.25 19.86 8.93
C VAL A 192 2.59 18.57 8.21
N TRP A 193 2.42 17.45 8.89
CA TRP A 193 2.89 16.16 8.41
C TRP A 193 1.71 15.23 8.16
N HIS A 194 1.83 14.36 7.17
CA HIS A 194 1.05 13.13 7.19
C HIS A 194 1.79 12.08 8.04
N SER A 195 1.07 11.15 8.66
CA SER A 195 1.66 10.12 9.54
C SER A 195 2.82 9.35 8.90
N HIS A 196 2.74 9.10 7.59
CA HIS A 196 3.79 8.43 6.81
C HIS A 196 5.18 9.11 6.86
N GLU A 197 5.28 10.37 7.29
CA GLU A 197 6.54 11.10 7.45
C GLU A 197 7.03 11.16 8.91
N LEU A 198 6.29 10.57 9.86
CA LEU A 198 6.51 10.75 11.30
C LEU A 198 7.97 10.54 11.71
N LEU A 199 8.53 9.36 11.46
CA LEU A 199 9.90 9.05 11.92
C LEU A 199 10.98 9.82 11.16
N HIS A 200 10.67 10.33 9.96
CA HIS A 200 11.59 11.18 9.21
C HIS A 200 11.68 12.60 9.78
N ARG A 201 10.63 13.05 10.47
CA ARG A 201 10.49 14.44 10.92
C ARG A 201 10.56 14.60 12.43
N ALA A 202 10.03 13.64 13.20
CA ALA A 202 9.97 13.71 14.66
C ALA A 202 11.36 13.86 15.29
N GLY A 203 12.39 13.20 14.75
CA GLY A 203 13.76 13.31 15.26
C GLY A 203 14.39 14.70 15.14
N ALA A 204 13.82 15.59 14.32
CA ALA A 204 14.28 16.98 14.20
C ALA A 204 13.67 17.92 15.26
N LEU A 205 12.59 17.50 15.95
CA LEU A 205 12.00 18.30 17.02
C LEU A 205 12.92 18.33 18.24
N ARG A 206 13.12 19.53 18.80
CA ARG A 206 13.89 19.74 20.03
C ARG A 206 12.94 20.27 21.10
N GLU A 207 12.71 19.47 22.14
CA GLU A 207 11.88 19.83 23.30
C GLU A 207 10.53 20.49 22.92
N PRO A 208 9.71 19.83 22.06
CA PRO A 208 8.42 20.39 21.68
C PRO A 208 7.54 20.58 22.92
N ARG A 209 6.80 21.68 22.95
CA ARG A 209 5.85 22.01 24.03
C ARG A 209 4.50 21.35 23.80
N ARG A 210 4.01 21.34 22.54
CA ARG A 210 2.74 20.71 22.18
C ARG A 210 2.78 20.09 20.79
N LEU A 211 2.21 18.90 20.66
CA LEU A 211 2.05 18.19 19.40
C LEU A 211 0.58 17.82 19.20
N LEU A 212 0.06 18.05 17.99
CA LEU A 212 -1.31 17.71 17.62
C LEU A 212 -1.31 16.46 16.73
N VAL A 213 -2.24 15.54 16.98
CA VAL A 213 -2.43 14.34 16.16
C VAL A 213 -3.89 14.27 15.73
N VAL A 214 -4.15 14.23 14.42
CA VAL A 214 -5.50 14.16 13.87
C VAL A 214 -5.77 12.77 13.32
N GLY A 215 -6.77 12.07 13.86
CA GLY A 215 -7.20 10.76 13.37
C GLY A 215 -7.48 9.74 14.48
N ALA A 216 -8.43 8.84 14.22
CA ALA A 216 -8.90 7.83 15.18
C ALA A 216 -8.64 6.38 14.75
N GLY A 217 -7.85 6.15 13.70
CA GLY A 217 -7.41 4.81 13.29
C GLY A 217 -6.07 4.43 13.91
N GLN A 218 -5.60 3.21 13.61
CA GLN A 218 -4.37 2.63 14.14
C GLN A 218 -3.17 3.60 14.08
N SER A 219 -2.89 4.21 12.92
CA SER A 219 -1.80 5.17 12.80
C SER A 219 -1.96 6.40 13.72
N GLY A 220 -3.19 6.86 13.96
CA GLY A 220 -3.44 7.99 14.86
C GLY A 220 -3.14 7.64 16.32
N ALA A 221 -3.53 6.44 16.74
CA ALA A 221 -3.22 5.93 18.07
C ALA A 221 -1.71 5.67 18.25
N GLU A 222 -1.06 5.03 17.28
CA GLU A 222 0.39 4.75 17.32
C GLU A 222 1.23 6.03 17.32
N VAL A 223 0.88 7.02 16.48
CA VAL A 223 1.53 8.34 16.47
C VAL A 223 1.36 9.02 17.83
N THR A 224 0.14 8.96 18.40
CA THR A 224 -0.15 9.55 19.71
C THR A 224 0.69 8.91 20.82
N GLU A 225 0.74 7.57 20.88
CA GLU A 225 1.59 6.82 21.81
C GLU A 225 3.06 7.21 21.64
N TYR A 226 3.55 7.14 20.39
CA TYR A 226 4.95 7.37 20.06
C TYR A 226 5.40 8.76 20.47
N LEU A 227 4.66 9.81 20.10
CA LEU A 227 5.01 11.19 20.44
C LEU A 227 4.96 11.41 21.95
N HIS A 228 3.96 10.83 22.62
CA HIS A 228 3.81 10.94 24.07
C HIS A 228 4.96 10.27 24.83
N ARG A 229 5.39 9.08 24.39
CA ARG A 229 6.54 8.33 24.94
C ARG A 229 7.87 9.01 24.64
N THR A 230 8.04 9.51 23.42
CA THR A 230 9.31 10.08 22.93
C THR A 230 9.62 11.45 23.52
N PHE A 231 8.58 12.27 23.73
CA PHE A 231 8.73 13.63 24.25
C PHE A 231 8.05 13.75 25.62
N PRO A 232 8.73 13.40 26.73
CA PRO A 232 8.13 13.32 28.07
C PRO A 232 7.71 14.67 28.67
N SER A 233 8.16 15.79 28.08
CA SER A 233 7.78 17.15 28.49
C SER A 233 6.64 17.75 27.64
N ALA A 234 6.29 17.16 26.50
CA ALA A 234 5.34 17.74 25.55
C ALA A 234 3.88 17.45 25.93
N GLU A 235 2.95 18.37 25.71
CA GLU A 235 1.52 18.01 25.66
C GLU A 235 1.22 17.36 24.30
N VAL A 236 0.52 16.23 24.29
CA VAL A 236 0.11 15.54 23.06
C VAL A 236 -1.41 15.50 23.00
N CYS A 237 -1.98 16.16 21.98
CA CYS A 237 -3.42 16.26 21.79
C CYS A 237 -3.87 15.39 20.61
N ALA A 238 -4.53 14.28 20.90
CA ALA A 238 -5.22 13.48 19.89
C ALA A 238 -6.60 14.07 19.61
N ILE A 239 -6.88 14.40 18.35
CA ILE A 239 -8.07 15.12 17.90
C ILE A 239 -8.78 14.28 16.86
N PHE A 240 -10.05 13.95 17.11
CA PHE A 240 -10.86 13.20 16.16
C PHE A 240 -12.36 13.33 16.42
N THR A 241 -13.16 13.04 15.39
CA THR A 241 -14.62 13.20 15.42
C THR A 241 -15.36 12.05 16.13
N LYS A 242 -14.71 10.89 16.30
CA LYS A 242 -15.26 9.79 17.10
C LYS A 242 -15.32 10.16 18.58
N TYR A 243 -16.21 9.49 19.33
CA TYR A 243 -16.27 9.65 20.79
C TYR A 243 -15.04 9.03 21.50
N GLY A 244 -14.44 8.02 20.90
CA GLY A 244 -13.21 7.36 21.36
C GLY A 244 -12.63 6.49 20.25
N TYR A 245 -11.46 5.91 20.49
CA TYR A 245 -10.93 4.87 19.62
C TYR A 245 -11.87 3.65 19.59
N THR A 246 -11.97 3.01 18.43
CA THR A 246 -12.81 1.83 18.23
C THR A 246 -11.90 0.62 18.04
N PRO A 247 -12.12 -0.49 18.75
CA PRO A 247 -11.32 -1.70 18.55
C PRO A 247 -11.49 -2.24 17.13
N ALA A 248 -10.41 -2.77 16.56
CA ALA A 248 -10.48 -3.56 15.33
C ALA A 248 -11.22 -4.88 15.61
N ASP A 249 -12.13 -5.26 14.71
CA ASP A 249 -12.78 -6.58 14.79
C ASP A 249 -11.91 -7.61 14.06
N ASP A 250 -11.11 -8.34 14.83
CA ASP A 250 -10.26 -9.43 14.36
C ASP A 250 -10.83 -10.82 14.71
N SER A 251 -12.10 -10.87 15.12
CA SER A 251 -12.75 -12.12 15.48
C SER A 251 -12.74 -13.10 14.30
N ALA A 252 -12.61 -14.40 14.60
CA ALA A 252 -12.39 -15.42 13.57
C ALA A 252 -13.46 -15.44 12.46
N PHE A 253 -14.72 -15.12 12.77
CA PHE A 253 -15.78 -15.03 11.76
C PHE A 253 -15.73 -13.73 10.96
N ALA A 254 -15.48 -12.58 11.59
CA ALA A 254 -15.33 -11.31 10.87
C ALA A 254 -14.14 -11.36 9.92
N ASN A 255 -13.02 -11.96 10.36
CA ASN A 255 -11.79 -12.10 9.58
C ASN A 255 -11.94 -12.96 8.31
N ARG A 256 -13.01 -13.76 8.18
CA ARG A 256 -13.30 -14.50 6.94
C ARG A 256 -13.57 -13.59 5.75
N ILE A 257 -13.87 -12.30 5.96
CA ILE A 257 -13.95 -11.31 4.86
C ILE A 257 -12.61 -11.17 4.11
N PHE A 258 -11.51 -11.63 4.72
CA PHE A 258 -10.18 -11.66 4.10
C PHE A 258 -9.77 -13.04 3.56
N ASP A 259 -10.68 -14.02 3.56
CA ASP A 259 -10.42 -15.34 2.99
C ASP A 259 -10.35 -15.26 1.46
N PRO A 260 -9.63 -16.18 0.79
CA PRO A 260 -9.56 -16.20 -0.67
C PRO A 260 -10.94 -16.33 -1.32
N GLU A 261 -11.79 -17.21 -0.78
CA GLU A 261 -13.17 -17.44 -1.25
C GLU A 261 -14.06 -16.18 -1.10
N ALA A 262 -13.76 -15.31 -0.12
CA ALA A 262 -14.50 -14.06 0.05
C ALA A 262 -14.27 -13.09 -1.13
N VAL A 263 -13.11 -13.16 -1.80
CA VAL A 263 -12.84 -12.39 -3.02
C VAL A 263 -13.77 -12.85 -4.15
N ASP A 264 -13.97 -14.15 -4.31
CA ASP A 264 -14.88 -14.71 -5.33
C ASP A 264 -16.32 -14.30 -5.07
N HIS A 265 -16.79 -14.47 -3.83
CA HIS A 265 -18.12 -14.06 -3.41
C HIS A 265 -18.34 -12.56 -3.60
N PHE A 266 -17.38 -11.73 -3.19
CA PHE A 266 -17.46 -10.29 -3.36
C PHE A 266 -17.50 -9.92 -4.84
N TYR A 267 -16.59 -10.46 -5.67
CA TYR A 267 -16.51 -10.15 -7.08
C TYR A 267 -17.83 -10.39 -7.83
N ALA A 268 -18.45 -11.55 -7.58
CA ALA A 268 -19.71 -11.96 -8.20
C ALA A 268 -20.95 -11.26 -7.61
N ALA A 269 -20.84 -10.59 -6.48
CA ALA A 269 -21.97 -9.98 -5.79
C ALA A 269 -22.54 -8.76 -6.55
N PRO A 270 -23.86 -8.52 -6.47
CA PRO A 270 -24.49 -7.26 -6.85
C PRO A 270 -23.89 -6.06 -6.10
N GLU A 271 -23.96 -4.87 -6.70
CA GLU A 271 -23.33 -3.65 -6.17
C GLU A 271 -23.86 -3.22 -4.79
N ASP A 272 -25.16 -3.41 -4.54
CA ASP A 272 -25.78 -3.14 -3.25
C ASP A 272 -25.27 -4.10 -2.16
N VAL A 273 -25.05 -5.37 -2.50
CA VAL A 273 -24.45 -6.38 -1.62
C VAL A 273 -22.97 -6.06 -1.36
N LYS A 274 -22.22 -5.66 -2.38
CA LYS A 274 -20.82 -5.21 -2.22
C LYS A 274 -20.72 -4.06 -1.21
N ARG A 275 -21.54 -3.02 -1.39
CA ARG A 275 -21.60 -1.87 -0.47
C ARG A 275 -21.98 -2.31 0.94
N MET A 276 -23.00 -3.16 1.08
CA MET A 276 -23.41 -3.72 2.37
C MET A 276 -22.27 -4.45 3.08
N LEU A 277 -21.51 -5.29 2.37
CA LEU A 277 -20.37 -6.03 2.91
C LEU A 277 -19.24 -5.08 3.35
N LEU A 278 -18.93 -4.06 2.55
CA LEU A 278 -17.94 -3.04 2.89
C LEU A 278 -18.36 -2.25 4.14
N ASP A 279 -19.63 -1.84 4.22
CA ASP A 279 -20.15 -1.07 5.35
C ASP A 279 -20.14 -1.87 6.66
N TYR A 280 -20.61 -3.13 6.63
CA TYR A 280 -20.65 -3.97 7.83
C TYR A 280 -19.25 -4.37 8.33
N HIS A 281 -18.32 -4.63 7.43
CA HIS A 281 -16.97 -5.07 7.78
C HIS A 281 -15.94 -3.94 7.79
N HIS A 282 -16.37 -2.67 7.67
CA HIS A 282 -15.48 -1.52 7.72
C HIS A 282 -14.58 -1.51 8.97
N SER A 283 -15.11 -1.93 10.14
CA SER A 283 -14.38 -2.00 11.41
C SER A 283 -13.32 -3.10 11.51
N THR A 284 -13.16 -3.94 10.48
CA THR A 284 -12.08 -4.94 10.43
C THR A 284 -10.73 -4.33 10.00
N ASN A 285 -10.74 -3.14 9.38
CA ASN A 285 -9.53 -2.52 8.83
C ASN A 285 -9.51 -0.99 8.97
N TYR A 286 -10.65 -0.32 8.79
CA TYR A 286 -10.69 1.13 8.63
C TYR A 286 -11.17 1.86 9.88
N SER A 287 -10.42 2.91 10.25
CA SER A 287 -10.71 3.78 11.40
C SER A 287 -10.88 3.02 12.73
N VAL A 288 -10.12 1.96 12.91
CA VAL A 288 -10.07 1.14 14.11
C VAL A 288 -8.63 1.03 14.63
N VAL A 289 -8.48 0.60 15.88
CA VAL A 289 -7.22 0.50 16.61
C VAL A 289 -7.16 -0.86 17.30
N ASP A 290 -5.97 -1.43 17.39
CA ASP A 290 -5.70 -2.60 18.22
C ASP A 290 -6.13 -2.37 19.68
N LEU A 291 -6.78 -3.37 20.28
CA LEU A 291 -7.38 -3.23 21.61
C LEU A 291 -6.33 -2.99 22.70
N ASP A 292 -5.17 -3.65 22.63
CA ASP A 292 -4.11 -3.48 23.62
C ASP A 292 -3.56 -2.04 23.60
N LEU A 293 -3.46 -1.44 22.40
CA LEU A 293 -3.06 -0.03 22.26
C LEU A 293 -4.13 0.94 22.80
N ILE A 294 -5.42 0.64 22.62
CA ILE A 294 -6.51 1.42 23.23
C ILE A 294 -6.37 1.38 24.76
N ASP A 295 -6.21 0.19 25.33
CA ASP A 295 -6.08 -0.01 26.77
C ASP A 295 -4.82 0.65 27.34
N GLU A 296 -3.70 0.59 26.61
CA GLU A 296 -2.48 1.30 26.96
C GLU A 296 -2.70 2.82 27.02
N LEU A 297 -3.26 3.42 25.96
CA LEU A 297 -3.50 4.86 25.91
C LEU A 297 -4.46 5.29 27.02
N TYR A 298 -5.52 4.52 27.27
CA TYR A 298 -6.48 4.82 28.33
C TYR A 298 -5.83 4.74 29.72
N ARG A 299 -5.01 3.70 29.97
CA ARG A 299 -4.25 3.56 31.22
C ARG A 299 -3.32 4.75 31.45
N ARG A 300 -2.65 5.25 30.41
CA ARG A 300 -1.81 6.45 30.48
C ARG A 300 -2.63 7.70 30.85
N VAL A 301 -3.73 7.95 30.15
CA VAL A 301 -4.65 9.06 30.45
C VAL A 301 -5.15 8.98 31.91
N TYR A 302 -5.53 7.80 32.38
CA TYR A 302 -6.00 7.61 33.76
C TYR A 302 -4.88 7.88 34.78
N GLN A 303 -3.69 7.33 34.56
CA GLN A 303 -2.55 7.53 35.45
C GLN A 303 -2.18 9.00 35.58
N GLU A 304 -2.18 9.75 34.48
CA GLU A 304 -1.89 11.19 34.49
C GLU A 304 -2.97 12.02 35.21
N LYS A 305 -4.24 11.58 35.19
CA LYS A 305 -5.28 12.17 36.03
C LYS A 305 -5.01 11.96 37.51
N VAL A 306 -4.48 10.79 37.89
CA VAL A 306 -4.14 10.46 39.29
C VAL A 306 -2.95 11.29 39.77
N THR A 307 -1.93 11.50 38.93
CA THR A 307 -0.73 12.29 39.30
C THR A 307 -0.95 13.80 39.17
N GLY A 308 -1.95 14.23 38.39
CA GLY A 308 -2.25 15.64 38.13
C GLY A 308 -1.50 16.25 36.94
N GLU A 309 -0.63 15.47 36.28
CA GLU A 309 0.19 15.89 35.13
C GLU A 309 -0.39 15.36 33.82
N GLN A 310 -1.51 15.95 33.36
CA GLN A 310 -2.24 15.53 32.15
C GLN A 310 -1.63 16.09 30.87
N ARG A 311 -0.65 15.38 30.31
CA ARG A 311 -0.02 15.73 29.03
C ARG A 311 -0.72 15.07 27.85
N LEU A 312 -1.27 13.88 28.02
CA LEU A 312 -2.01 13.18 26.98
C LEU A 312 -3.47 13.62 26.99
N ARG A 313 -3.86 14.39 25.96
CA ARG A 313 -5.21 14.93 25.83
C ARG A 313 -5.95 14.27 24.69
N ILE A 314 -7.10 13.68 25.00
CA ILE A 314 -8.03 13.14 24.01
C ILE A 314 -9.14 14.17 23.78
N LEU A 315 -9.09 14.85 22.64
CA LEU A 315 -10.10 15.80 22.17
C LEU A 315 -11.03 15.06 21.21
N ASN A 316 -11.94 14.28 21.79
CA ASN A 316 -12.94 13.51 21.07
C ASN A 316 -14.07 14.41 20.54
N VAL A 317 -14.86 13.88 19.60
CA VAL A 317 -15.98 14.59 18.96
C VAL A 317 -15.58 16.00 18.50
N SER A 318 -14.34 16.14 18.04
CA SER A 318 -13.71 17.42 17.72
C SER A 318 -13.01 17.38 16.37
N ARG A 319 -12.83 18.54 15.74
CA ARG A 319 -12.10 18.68 14.47
C ARG A 319 -11.24 19.94 14.45
N ILE A 320 -10.27 19.97 13.54
CA ILE A 320 -9.57 21.20 13.17
C ILE A 320 -10.50 22.00 12.26
N ALA A 321 -10.95 23.17 12.75
CA ALA A 321 -11.79 24.09 11.98
C ALA A 321 -10.95 25.07 11.15
N GLU A 322 -9.82 25.52 11.71
CA GLU A 322 -8.88 26.44 11.06
C GLU A 322 -7.45 26.01 11.41
N LEU A 323 -6.54 26.12 10.45
CA LEU A 323 -5.13 25.79 10.61
C LEU A 323 -4.29 26.90 9.98
N ASP A 324 -3.40 27.48 10.77
CA ASP A 324 -2.32 28.33 10.29
C ASP A 324 -0.98 27.73 10.75
N ALA A 325 -0.07 27.52 9.81
CA ALA A 325 1.21 26.89 10.07
C ALA A 325 2.32 27.68 9.39
N GLY A 326 3.32 28.06 10.18
CA GLY A 326 4.45 28.84 9.70
C GLY A 326 5.73 28.50 10.46
N PRO A 327 6.84 29.23 10.20
CA PRO A 327 8.13 28.95 10.84
C PRO A 327 8.08 29.02 12.38
N ALA A 328 7.18 29.83 12.93
CA ALA A 328 7.03 30.05 14.37
C ALA A 328 6.27 28.92 15.10
N GLY A 329 5.52 28.08 14.39
CA GLY A 329 4.66 27.06 15.00
C GLY A 329 3.39 26.79 14.19
N VAL A 330 2.47 26.09 14.83
CA VAL A 330 1.14 25.75 14.34
C VAL A 330 0.10 26.35 15.26
N ARG A 331 -0.78 27.18 14.72
CA ARG A 331 -2.00 27.64 15.39
C ARG A 331 -3.19 26.90 14.83
N ALA A 332 -3.82 26.06 15.65
CA ALA A 332 -4.99 25.28 15.27
C ALA A 332 -6.22 25.73 16.07
N VAL A 333 -7.35 25.96 15.38
CA VAL A 333 -8.66 26.13 16.02
C VAL A 333 -9.34 24.78 16.07
N VAL A 334 -9.53 24.24 17.28
CA VAL A 334 -10.25 22.99 17.51
C VAL A 334 -11.69 23.30 17.87
N GLU A 335 -12.61 22.74 17.10
CA GLU A 335 -14.06 22.87 17.32
C GLU A 335 -14.60 21.60 17.95
N PHE A 336 -15.26 21.73 19.11
CA PHE A 336 -16.03 20.67 19.74
C PHE A 336 -17.41 20.61 19.08
N LEU A 337 -17.65 19.56 18.30
CA LEU A 337 -18.81 19.47 17.41
C LEU A 337 -20.18 19.55 18.12
N PRO A 338 -20.38 19.00 19.34
CA PRO A 338 -21.69 19.03 19.98
C PRO A 338 -22.19 20.43 20.34
N THR A 339 -21.29 21.37 20.66
CA THR A 339 -21.67 22.74 21.08
C THR A 339 -21.20 23.82 20.12
N GLY A 340 -20.28 23.51 19.21
CA GLY A 340 -19.60 24.49 18.36
C GLY A 340 -18.57 25.33 19.11
N GLU A 341 -18.24 24.99 20.37
CA GLU A 341 -17.20 25.67 21.14
C GLU A 341 -15.85 25.52 20.44
N ARG A 342 -15.09 26.62 20.38
CA ARG A 342 -13.79 26.68 19.70
C ARG A 342 -12.69 27.02 20.68
N ALA A 343 -11.63 26.22 20.69
CA ALA A 343 -10.42 26.46 21.43
C ALA A 343 -9.23 26.64 20.48
N VAL A 344 -8.35 27.60 20.79
CA VAL A 344 -7.11 27.81 20.04
C VAL A 344 -5.99 27.03 20.71
N LEU A 345 -5.31 26.19 19.94
CA LEU A 345 -4.11 25.47 20.38
C LEU A 345 -2.91 25.94 19.57
N GLU A 346 -1.93 26.51 20.26
CA GLU A 346 -0.58 26.72 19.74
C GLU A 346 0.23 25.44 19.94
N ALA A 347 0.90 24.97 18.90
CA ALA A 347 1.65 23.72 18.86
C ALA A 347 2.91 23.83 17.99
N ASP A 348 3.84 22.91 18.18
CA ASP A 348 5.10 22.85 17.43
C ASP A 348 4.93 22.14 16.08
N ALA A 349 4.06 21.13 16.04
CA ALA A 349 3.72 20.39 14.82
C ALA A 349 2.32 19.76 14.93
N ILE A 350 1.75 19.48 13.77
CA ILE A 350 0.52 18.71 13.62
C ILE A 350 0.75 17.51 12.69
N VAL A 351 0.30 16.34 13.13
CA VAL A 351 0.40 15.09 12.39
C VAL A 351 -0.99 14.61 12.00
N TYR A 352 -1.24 14.50 10.71
CA TYR A 352 -2.47 13.96 10.15
C TYR A 352 -2.30 12.46 9.90
N ALA A 353 -2.97 11.65 10.72
CA ALA A 353 -3.16 10.21 10.51
C ALA A 353 -4.52 9.95 9.84
N THR A 354 -4.75 10.63 8.72
CA THR A 354 -6.03 10.69 7.99
C THR A 354 -6.16 9.65 6.88
N GLY A 355 -5.31 8.64 6.91
CA GLY A 355 -5.38 7.49 6.02
C GLY A 355 -4.84 7.77 4.62
N TYR A 356 -5.16 6.85 3.72
CA TYR A 356 -4.65 6.87 2.36
C TYR A 356 -5.81 6.61 1.40
N ARG A 357 -5.61 6.97 0.15
CA ARG A 357 -6.52 6.62 -0.94
C ARG A 357 -5.76 5.86 -2.02
N PRO A 358 -6.41 4.94 -2.75
CA PRO A 358 -5.84 4.43 -3.98
C PRO A 358 -5.63 5.58 -4.98
N GLY A 359 -4.46 5.63 -5.63
CA GLY A 359 -4.26 6.51 -6.79
C GLY A 359 -5.12 6.05 -7.97
N ASP A 360 -5.32 6.92 -8.97
CA ASP A 360 -5.98 6.51 -10.22
C ASP A 360 -4.98 5.76 -11.11
N PRO A 361 -5.10 4.43 -11.29
CA PRO A 361 -4.19 3.68 -12.15
C PRO A 361 -4.24 4.15 -13.61
N ALA A 362 -5.34 4.76 -14.06
CA ALA A 362 -5.48 5.26 -15.41
C ALA A 362 -4.63 6.52 -15.67
N ALA A 363 -4.23 7.25 -14.64
CA ALA A 363 -3.44 8.47 -14.77
C ALA A 363 -2.06 8.23 -15.43
N LEU A 364 -1.51 7.03 -15.28
CA LEU A 364 -0.25 6.63 -15.92
C LEU A 364 -0.43 6.11 -17.35
N LEU A 365 -1.65 5.70 -17.73
CA LEU A 365 -1.90 4.91 -18.95
C LEU A 365 -2.01 5.73 -20.24
N GLY A 366 -2.04 7.08 -20.16
CA GLY A 366 -2.10 7.93 -21.35
C GLY A 366 -3.25 7.55 -22.28
N GLU A 367 -2.97 7.41 -23.58
CA GLU A 367 -3.94 7.00 -24.61
C GLU A 367 -4.51 5.59 -24.38
N VAL A 368 -3.75 4.70 -23.72
CA VAL A 368 -4.24 3.34 -23.39
C VAL A 368 -5.44 3.41 -22.45
N ALA A 369 -5.52 4.45 -21.61
CA ALA A 369 -6.62 4.65 -20.67
C ALA A 369 -7.98 4.83 -21.38
N GLU A 370 -8.00 5.35 -22.61
CA GLU A 370 -9.23 5.59 -23.37
C GLU A 370 -9.92 4.29 -23.78
N HIS A 371 -9.14 3.21 -23.88
CA HIS A 371 -9.61 1.88 -24.22
C HIS A 371 -9.88 0.99 -23.00
N CYS A 372 -9.62 1.49 -21.79
CA CYS A 372 -9.95 0.79 -20.54
C CYS A 372 -11.44 0.98 -20.21
N LEU A 373 -12.16 -0.13 -20.07
CA LEU A 373 -13.58 -0.12 -19.73
C LEU A 373 -13.78 0.31 -18.28
N ARG A 374 -14.86 1.06 -18.03
CA ARG A 374 -15.23 1.55 -16.70
C ARG A 374 -16.59 1.02 -16.29
N LEU A 375 -16.78 0.85 -14.99
CA LEU A 375 -18.08 0.59 -14.38
C LEU A 375 -18.90 1.88 -14.32
N PRO A 376 -20.24 1.81 -14.11
CA PRO A 376 -21.09 3.00 -14.01
C PRO A 376 -20.64 4.02 -12.95
N GLY A 377 -19.98 3.57 -11.88
CA GLY A 377 -19.39 4.42 -10.83
C GLY A 377 -18.06 5.11 -11.22
N GLY A 378 -17.59 4.96 -12.46
CA GLY A 378 -16.38 5.60 -12.97
C GLY A 378 -15.06 4.84 -12.69
N GLY A 379 -15.05 3.90 -11.75
CA GLY A 379 -13.91 3.00 -11.51
C GLY A 379 -13.63 2.09 -12.72
N LEU A 380 -12.38 1.69 -12.90
CA LEU A 380 -12.02 0.72 -13.94
C LEU A 380 -12.78 -0.59 -13.73
N ARG A 381 -13.26 -1.18 -14.82
CA ARG A 381 -13.73 -2.57 -14.82
C ARG A 381 -12.50 -3.46 -14.79
N VAL A 382 -12.38 -4.24 -13.73
CA VAL A 382 -11.28 -5.16 -13.50
C VAL A 382 -11.88 -6.54 -13.45
N GLU A 383 -11.35 -7.45 -14.26
CA GLU A 383 -11.72 -8.86 -14.30
C GLU A 383 -11.24 -9.58 -13.04
N ARG A 384 -11.73 -10.80 -12.80
CA ARG A 384 -11.43 -11.56 -11.57
C ARG A 384 -9.95 -11.89 -11.41
N ASP A 385 -9.22 -12.03 -12.51
CA ASP A 385 -7.78 -12.25 -12.53
C ASP A 385 -6.96 -10.95 -12.41
N TYR A 386 -7.60 -9.87 -11.93
CA TYR A 386 -7.04 -8.53 -11.76
C TYR A 386 -6.66 -7.81 -13.06
N ARG A 387 -7.00 -8.37 -14.23
CA ARG A 387 -6.78 -7.71 -15.53
C ARG A 387 -7.82 -6.62 -15.75
N VAL A 388 -7.39 -5.42 -16.15
CA VAL A 388 -8.28 -4.34 -16.58
C VAL A 388 -8.98 -4.79 -17.85
N ALA A 389 -10.31 -4.71 -17.87
CA ALA A 389 -11.10 -4.99 -19.06
C ALA A 389 -10.87 -3.89 -20.10
N THR A 390 -10.55 -4.26 -21.33
CA THR A 390 -10.25 -3.33 -22.42
C THR A 390 -11.15 -3.57 -23.63
N THR A 391 -11.26 -2.58 -24.51
CA THR A 391 -11.77 -2.81 -25.86
C THR A 391 -10.82 -3.69 -26.67
N GLU A 392 -11.28 -4.22 -27.82
CA GLU A 392 -10.47 -5.04 -28.73
C GLU A 392 -9.21 -4.36 -29.28
N HIS A 393 -9.13 -3.02 -29.16
CA HIS A 393 -7.99 -2.21 -29.58
C HIS A 393 -6.77 -2.37 -28.65
N VAL A 394 -6.94 -2.91 -27.44
CA VAL A 394 -5.83 -3.15 -26.50
C VAL A 394 -5.78 -4.63 -26.16
N ARG A 395 -4.72 -5.30 -26.60
CA ARG A 395 -4.48 -6.74 -26.40
C ARG A 395 -3.41 -7.03 -25.35
N CYS A 396 -2.51 -6.07 -25.07
CA CYS A 396 -1.57 -6.19 -23.96
C CYS A 396 -2.33 -6.37 -22.62
N GLY A 397 -1.71 -7.04 -21.65
CA GLY A 397 -2.27 -7.17 -20.30
C GLY A 397 -2.01 -5.94 -19.45
N ILE A 398 -3.01 -5.48 -18.71
CA ILE A 398 -2.86 -4.44 -17.69
C ILE A 398 -3.47 -4.99 -16.42
N TYR A 399 -2.69 -5.20 -15.38
CA TYR A 399 -3.11 -5.79 -14.12
C TYR A 399 -2.96 -4.79 -12.98
N LEU A 400 -3.86 -4.86 -12.01
CA LEU A 400 -3.86 -3.95 -10.85
C LEU A 400 -3.63 -4.72 -9.55
N GLN A 401 -2.72 -4.22 -8.71
CA GLN A 401 -2.56 -4.68 -7.34
C GLN A 401 -2.73 -3.51 -6.37
N GLY A 402 -3.87 -3.46 -5.67
CA GLY A 402 -4.18 -2.38 -4.72
C GLY A 402 -5.52 -1.69 -5.02
N PRO A 403 -5.65 -0.93 -6.12
CA PRO A 403 -6.83 -0.11 -6.43
C PRO A 403 -7.99 -0.96 -6.99
N THR A 404 -8.39 -2.00 -6.27
CA THR A 404 -9.43 -2.96 -6.69
C THR A 404 -10.49 -3.22 -5.62
N GLU A 405 -10.58 -2.41 -4.57
CA GLU A 405 -11.55 -2.63 -3.48
C GLU A 405 -12.99 -2.66 -3.96
N HIS A 406 -13.34 -1.85 -4.96
CA HIS A 406 -14.67 -1.81 -5.56
C HIS A 406 -15.03 -3.08 -6.35
N THR A 407 -14.05 -3.89 -6.75
CA THR A 407 -14.27 -5.14 -7.49
C THR A 407 -13.94 -6.39 -6.68
N HIS A 408 -12.94 -6.35 -5.81
CA HIS A 408 -12.36 -7.50 -5.11
C HIS A 408 -12.44 -7.41 -3.57
N GLY A 409 -12.99 -6.31 -3.04
CA GLY A 409 -13.24 -6.14 -1.60
C GLY A 409 -12.00 -5.73 -0.80
N LEU A 410 -12.13 -5.82 0.54
CA LEU A 410 -11.19 -5.26 1.53
C LEU A 410 -9.78 -5.84 1.48
N THR A 411 -9.58 -7.01 0.88
CA THR A 411 -8.24 -7.63 0.74
C THR A 411 -7.33 -6.88 -0.23
N SER A 412 -7.90 -6.03 -1.10
CA SER A 412 -7.20 -5.45 -2.25
C SER A 412 -5.96 -4.63 -1.84
N THR A 413 -6.04 -3.87 -0.76
CA THR A 413 -4.96 -2.99 -0.30
C THR A 413 -4.08 -3.60 0.80
N LEU A 414 -4.35 -4.87 1.17
CA LEU A 414 -3.73 -5.53 2.31
C LEU A 414 -2.81 -6.69 1.87
N LEU A 415 -1.98 -7.15 2.81
CA LEU A 415 -1.12 -8.32 2.61
C LEU A 415 -1.92 -9.64 2.59
N SER A 416 -3.13 -9.65 3.15
CA SER A 416 -3.93 -10.84 3.46
C SER A 416 -4.15 -11.82 2.31
N ASN A 417 -4.21 -11.33 1.07
CA ASN A 417 -4.41 -12.16 -0.12
C ASN A 417 -3.28 -12.01 -1.16
N THR A 418 -2.17 -11.37 -0.79
CA THR A 418 -1.12 -11.01 -1.75
C THR A 418 -0.51 -12.25 -2.41
N ALA A 419 -0.20 -13.31 -1.64
CA ALA A 419 0.39 -14.54 -2.16
C ALA A 419 -0.46 -15.24 -3.23
N LEU A 420 -1.79 -15.23 -3.07
CA LEU A 420 -2.71 -15.88 -4.00
C LEU A 420 -3.00 -14.99 -5.20
N ARG A 421 -3.27 -13.69 -4.98
CA ARG A 421 -3.48 -12.71 -6.06
C ARG A 421 -2.37 -12.76 -7.10
N VAL A 422 -1.11 -12.77 -6.65
CA VAL A 422 0.01 -12.79 -7.61
C VAL A 422 0.13 -14.12 -8.36
N GLY A 423 -0.32 -15.23 -7.77
CA GLY A 423 -0.43 -16.51 -8.47
C GLY A 423 -1.46 -16.44 -9.60
N GLU A 424 -2.65 -15.94 -9.30
CA GLU A 424 -3.74 -15.74 -10.29
C GLU A 424 -3.30 -14.80 -11.44
N ILE A 425 -2.55 -13.73 -11.14
CA ILE A 425 -1.98 -12.84 -12.16
C ILE A 425 -0.97 -13.58 -13.04
N VAL A 426 -0.07 -14.38 -12.46
CA VAL A 426 0.91 -15.17 -13.24
C VAL A 426 0.18 -16.18 -14.13
N GLU A 427 -0.81 -16.89 -13.61
CA GLU A 427 -1.64 -17.83 -14.39
C GLU A 427 -2.34 -17.14 -15.57
N SER A 428 -2.91 -15.95 -15.34
CA SER A 428 -3.54 -15.14 -16.39
C SER A 428 -2.54 -14.75 -17.50
N VAL A 429 -1.34 -14.30 -17.12
CA VAL A 429 -0.28 -13.94 -18.07
C VAL A 429 0.17 -15.14 -18.90
N VAL A 430 0.35 -16.31 -18.26
CA VAL A 430 0.73 -17.56 -18.94
C VAL A 430 -0.36 -18.05 -19.91
N ALA A 431 -1.62 -17.99 -19.47
CA ALA A 431 -2.76 -18.38 -20.29
C ALA A 431 -2.89 -17.49 -21.54
N ALA A 432 -2.73 -16.17 -21.38
CA ALA A 432 -2.76 -15.21 -22.48
C ALA A 432 -1.63 -15.45 -23.49
N ARG A 433 -0.41 -15.75 -23.00
CA ARG A 433 0.74 -16.10 -23.87
C ARG A 433 0.47 -17.37 -24.68
N THR A 434 -0.13 -18.38 -24.05
CA THR A 434 -0.45 -19.66 -24.71
C THR A 434 -1.53 -19.47 -25.77
N ALA A 435 -2.56 -18.67 -25.50
CA ALA A 435 -3.62 -18.36 -26.44
C ALA A 435 -3.13 -17.53 -27.65
N ALA A 436 -2.08 -16.73 -27.49
CA ALA A 436 -1.46 -15.94 -28.55
C ALA A 436 -0.46 -16.74 -29.42
N ALA A 437 -0.03 -17.93 -28.98
CA ALA A 437 0.85 -18.77 -29.77
C ALA A 437 0.10 -19.33 -31.01
N PRO A 438 0.66 -19.23 -32.22
CA PRO A 438 0.01 -19.78 -33.42
C PRO A 438 -0.21 -21.28 -33.24
N SER A 439 -1.44 -21.75 -33.46
CA SER A 439 -1.79 -23.17 -33.40
C SER A 439 -0.88 -23.95 -34.36
N PRO A 440 -0.19 -25.01 -33.90
CA PRO A 440 0.63 -25.84 -34.78
C PRO A 440 -0.19 -26.58 -35.87
N TYR A 441 -1.53 -26.52 -35.80
CA TYR A 441 -2.44 -27.07 -36.81
C TYR A 441 -2.97 -26.03 -37.82
N ALA A 442 -2.56 -24.76 -37.73
CA ALA A 442 -2.93 -23.72 -38.70
C ALA A 442 -1.95 -23.66 -39.91
N LEU A 443 -1.58 -24.82 -40.45
CA LEU A 443 -0.91 -24.96 -41.74
C LEU A 443 -1.57 -26.10 -42.52
N SER A 444 -2.76 -25.83 -43.05
CA SER A 444 -3.27 -26.35 -44.34
C SER A 444 -4.75 -25.97 -44.47
N GLY A 445 -5.04 -25.07 -45.41
CA GLY A 445 -6.38 -24.68 -45.82
C GLY A 445 -6.30 -23.74 -47.00
#